data_AF-A0A1W1BQM2-F1
#
_entry.id   AF-A0A1W1BQM2-F1
#
_cell.length_a   1.000
_cell.length_b   1.000
_cell.length_c   1.000
_cell.angle_alpha   90.00
_cell.angle_beta   90.00
_cell.angle_gamma   90.00
#
_symmetry.space_group_name_H-M   'P 1'
#
loop_
_entity.id
_entity.type
_entity.pdbx_description
1 polymer ?
#
loop_
_entity_poly.entity_id
_entity_poly.type
_entity_poly.pdbx_seq_one_letter_code
_entity_poly.pdbx_strand_id
1 'polypeptide(L)'
;MVLTTSIFADKAQVEGFVERFYVTVLDRNSEESGLNYWTNGLLSGKEAGADIARGFIFSGEFTNQATTNNEFLNVLYRAFFNREPDDAGLKAWIDYLDRGRGRDFILNGFLYSQEFYNLCAEYGIEPTERNPNKDYVPVDDNTTVTPVENNTTVTPIKDSTITLKIKKTGQTLSYIDFDDGYYQKGVEPSYTRNSAIDTVTDNLRGLMWQDNLEAKTVTKPWLTEEQAKICEANIQNCNDTSGDTATTYCSDLTIGEYEDWRLPTVKELLDVADFTGSNSNFNNNSDYSYISSSKYIDYSTLYISNVTLFNYMGASKSYSYVSNLNAVRCVRDISTNTKLSNDFTRGATTGIVTDNNTGLQWQDASINQNGVDANTAIEYCESFELSGYDDWRLPNINEIQTIYDFKNRSLFNVFENITINNGLITSTKAGINNGNYIYEYYNSIYGVYYATSSVICVRN
;
A
#
# COMPACT_ATOMS: atom_id res chain seq x y z
N MET A 1 -36.74 -8.48 19.59
CA MET A 1 -36.51 -7.04 19.38
C MET A 1 -35.02 -6.83 19.52
N VAL A 2 -34.28 -6.94 18.41
CA VAL A 2 -32.84 -6.69 18.39
C VAL A 2 -32.69 -5.18 18.19
N LEU A 3 -32.20 -4.48 19.21
CA LEU A 3 -31.91 -3.07 19.12
C LEU A 3 -30.64 -2.90 18.28
N THR A 4 -30.81 -2.38 17.07
CA THR A 4 -29.73 -1.86 16.23
C THR A 4 -29.38 -0.46 16.74
N THR A 5 -28.34 -0.32 17.55
CA THR A 5 -27.75 0.99 17.85
C THR A 5 -26.86 1.40 16.69
N SER A 6 -27.37 2.31 15.88
CA SER A 6 -26.60 3.12 14.93
C SER A 6 -25.50 3.85 15.70
N ILE A 7 -24.23 3.61 15.37
CA ILE A 7 -23.07 4.22 16.03
C ILE A 7 -22.84 5.59 15.39
N PHE A 8 -23.62 6.59 15.79
CA PHE A 8 -23.18 7.98 15.72
C PHE A 8 -22.68 8.34 17.12
N ALA A 9 -21.48 8.90 17.24
CA ALA A 9 -20.95 9.36 18.53
C ALA A 9 -21.93 10.36 19.15
N ASP A 10 -22.23 10.20 20.44
CA ASP A 10 -23.06 11.17 21.15
C ASP A 10 -22.32 12.51 21.25
N LYS A 11 -23.03 13.64 21.12
CA LYS A 11 -22.44 14.99 21.10
C LYS A 11 -21.56 15.23 22.33
N ALA A 12 -22.00 14.74 23.49
CA ALA A 12 -21.26 14.87 24.74
C ALA A 12 -19.93 14.10 24.74
N GLN A 13 -19.86 12.96 24.03
CA GLN A 13 -18.60 12.22 23.85
C GLN A 13 -17.65 13.01 22.95
N VAL A 14 -18.15 13.55 21.83
CA VAL A 14 -17.33 14.36 20.92
C VAL A 14 -16.83 15.63 21.61
N GLU A 15 -17.66 16.30 22.42
CA GLU A 15 -17.25 17.43 23.25
C GLU A 15 -16.14 17.03 24.24
N GLY A 16 -16.27 15.88 24.91
CA GLY A 16 -15.24 15.38 25.82
C GLY A 16 -13.88 15.14 25.16
N PHE A 17 -13.85 14.68 23.90
CA PHE A 17 -12.62 14.54 23.13
C PHE A 17 -11.98 15.90 22.81
N VAL A 18 -12.79 16.90 22.43
CA VAL A 18 -12.28 18.25 22.14
C VAL A 18 -11.77 18.93 23.43
N GLU A 19 -12.53 18.83 24.53
CA GLU A 19 -12.16 19.38 25.84
C GLU A 19 -10.84 18.82 26.34
N ARG A 20 -10.59 17.54 26.09
CA ARG A 20 -9.32 16.91 26.41
C ARG A 20 -8.13 17.65 25.80
N PHE A 21 -8.19 18.07 24.53
CA PHE A 21 -7.10 18.83 23.91
C PHE A 21 -6.96 20.24 24.49
N TYR A 22 -8.07 20.92 24.81
CA TYR A 22 -8.00 22.19 25.53
C TYR A 22 -7.26 22.05 26.87
N VAL A 23 -7.61 21.04 27.67
CA VAL A 23 -7.02 20.85 29.00
C VAL A 23 -5.58 20.33 28.91
N THR A 24 -5.33 19.30 28.09
CA THR A 24 -4.01 18.64 28.08
C THR A 24 -2.97 19.37 27.22
N VAL A 25 -3.39 20.06 26.16
CA VAL A 25 -2.48 20.77 25.26
C VAL A 25 -2.41 22.26 25.62
N LEU A 26 -3.54 22.91 25.90
CA LEU A 26 -3.56 24.37 26.14
C LEU A 26 -3.58 24.76 27.62
N ASP A 27 -3.65 23.80 28.54
CA ASP A 27 -3.73 24.00 29.99
C ASP A 27 -4.86 24.97 30.41
N ARG A 28 -6.02 24.85 29.75
CA ARG A 28 -7.20 25.65 30.06
C ARG A 28 -8.51 24.96 29.68
N ASN A 29 -9.61 25.49 30.20
CA ASN A 29 -10.94 25.07 29.75
C ASN A 29 -11.26 25.64 28.36
N SER A 30 -12.11 24.91 27.63
CA SER A 30 -12.62 25.32 26.33
C SER A 30 -13.55 26.53 26.45
N GLU A 31 -13.50 27.42 25.46
CA GLU A 31 -14.53 28.42 25.25
C GLU A 31 -15.68 27.84 24.39
N GLU A 32 -16.91 28.27 24.66
CA GLU A 32 -18.12 27.75 24.01
C GLU A 32 -18.04 27.79 22.47
N SER A 33 -17.51 28.87 21.89
CA SER A 33 -17.38 29.02 20.44
C SER A 33 -16.38 28.05 19.82
N GLY A 34 -15.25 27.82 20.48
CA GLY A 34 -14.20 26.93 19.97
C GLY A 34 -14.57 25.47 20.15
N LEU A 35 -15.17 25.11 21.29
CA LEU A 35 -15.77 23.80 21.52
C LEU A 35 -16.81 23.48 20.43
N ASN A 36 -17.76 24.38 20.20
CA ASN A 36 -18.78 24.19 19.16
C ASN A 36 -18.19 24.08 17.76
N TYR A 37 -17.14 24.85 17.42
CA TYR A 37 -16.49 24.78 16.11
C TYR A 37 -15.92 23.38 15.85
N TRP A 38 -15.08 22.88 16.76
CA TRP A 38 -14.42 21.58 16.61
C TRP A 38 -15.40 20.42 16.70
N THR A 39 -16.34 20.46 17.65
CA THR A 39 -17.38 19.44 17.80
C THR A 39 -18.23 19.32 16.54
N ASN A 40 -18.63 20.43 15.92
CA ASN A 40 -19.39 20.38 14.66
C ASN A 40 -18.54 19.87 13.47
N GLY A 41 -17.24 20.17 13.45
CA GLY A 41 -16.30 19.61 12.46
C GLY A 41 -16.26 18.08 12.52
N LEU A 42 -16.11 17.52 13.72
CA LEU A 42 -16.11 16.07 13.95
C LEU A 42 -17.48 15.43 13.66
N LEU A 43 -18.58 16.01 14.13
CA LEU A 43 -19.92 15.48 13.92
C LEU A 43 -20.35 15.49 12.45
N SER A 44 -19.88 16.47 11.67
CA SER A 44 -20.15 16.54 10.23
C SER A 44 -19.21 15.68 9.39
N GLY A 45 -18.19 15.07 10.00
CA GLY A 45 -17.15 14.33 9.31
C GLY A 45 -16.21 15.20 8.46
N LYS A 46 -16.26 16.53 8.63
CA LYS A 46 -15.36 17.47 7.96
C LYS A 46 -13.94 17.40 8.52
N GLU A 47 -13.82 17.11 9.81
CA GLU A 47 -12.55 16.99 10.53
C GLU A 47 -12.47 15.58 11.14
N ALA A 48 -11.27 15.00 11.18
CA ALA A 48 -10.95 13.79 11.93
C ALA A 48 -10.20 14.12 13.22
N GLY A 49 -10.02 13.14 14.11
CA GLY A 49 -9.28 13.31 15.37
C GLY A 49 -7.87 13.90 15.16
N ALA A 50 -7.19 13.51 14.08
CA ALA A 50 -5.88 14.02 13.72
C ALA A 50 -5.88 15.50 13.33
N ASP A 51 -6.94 16.00 12.70
CA ASP A 51 -7.05 17.41 12.29
C ASP A 51 -7.23 18.31 13.50
N ILE A 52 -8.04 17.87 14.47
CA ILE A 52 -8.18 18.52 15.78
C ILE A 52 -6.81 18.58 16.46
N ALA A 53 -6.17 17.44 16.65
CA ALA A 53 -4.87 17.33 17.31
C ALA A 53 -3.81 18.26 16.69
N ARG A 54 -3.70 18.32 15.35
CA ARG A 54 -2.80 19.24 14.64
C ARG A 54 -3.19 20.71 14.87
N GLY A 55 -4.48 21.01 14.84
CA GLY A 55 -5.01 22.35 15.11
C GLY A 55 -4.61 22.87 16.49
N PHE A 56 -4.60 22.02 17.51
CA PHE A 56 -4.16 22.39 18.86
C PHE A 56 -2.64 22.49 18.97
N ILE A 57 -1.90 21.47 18.53
CA ILE A 57 -0.44 21.39 18.69
C ILE A 57 0.29 22.44 17.85
N PHE A 58 -0.21 22.80 16.67
CA PHE A 58 0.39 23.85 15.84
C PHE A 58 -0.28 25.21 16.00
N SER A 59 -1.19 25.36 16.97
CA SER A 59 -1.79 26.65 17.28
C SER A 59 -0.73 27.65 17.76
N GLY A 60 -0.98 28.94 17.49
CA GLY A 60 -0.22 30.02 18.12
C GLY A 60 -0.23 29.93 19.65
N GLU A 61 -1.30 29.41 20.23
CA GLU A 61 -1.45 29.27 21.67
C GLU A 61 -0.49 28.24 22.26
N PHE A 62 -0.43 27.03 21.69
CA PHE A 62 0.53 26.01 22.15
C PHE A 62 1.97 26.40 21.86
N THR A 63 2.24 26.91 20.66
CA THR A 63 3.61 27.30 20.27
C THR A 63 4.15 28.45 21.15
N ASN A 64 3.30 29.37 21.60
CA ASN A 64 3.66 30.44 22.52
C ASN A 64 3.96 29.96 23.96
N GLN A 65 3.58 28.72 24.34
CA GLN A 65 4.00 28.15 25.62
C GLN A 65 5.50 27.85 25.67
N ALA A 66 6.19 27.84 24.53
CA ALA A 66 7.64 27.63 24.42
C ALA A 66 8.14 26.38 25.17
N THR A 67 7.37 25.29 25.10
CA THR A 67 7.68 24.03 25.77
C THR A 67 9.05 23.50 25.38
N THR A 68 9.76 22.88 26.31
CA THR A 68 10.94 22.04 26.04
C THR A 68 10.54 20.75 25.32
N ASN A 69 11.50 20.02 24.76
CA ASN A 69 11.23 18.71 24.12
C ASN A 69 10.59 17.71 25.10
N ASN A 70 11.06 17.71 26.35
CA ASN A 70 10.50 16.87 27.40
C ASN A 70 9.06 17.27 27.75
N GLU A 71 8.76 18.57 27.91
CA GLU A 71 7.40 19.05 28.18
C GLU A 71 6.46 18.77 27.00
N PHE A 72 6.93 18.99 25.78
CA PHE A 72 6.18 18.66 24.56
C PHE A 72 5.77 17.20 24.52
N LEU A 73 6.72 16.28 24.78
CA LEU A 73 6.42 14.84 24.81
C LEU A 73 5.45 14.47 25.93
N ASN A 74 5.61 15.02 27.13
CA ASN A 74 4.66 14.79 28.22
C ASN A 74 3.23 15.23 27.85
N VAL A 75 3.08 16.36 27.16
CA VAL A 75 1.79 16.81 26.62
C VAL A 75 1.23 15.80 25.64
N LEU A 76 2.04 15.29 24.70
CA LEU A 76 1.57 14.31 23.71
C LEU A 76 1.14 12.99 24.36
N TYR A 77 1.91 12.43 25.30
CA TYR A 77 1.51 11.20 25.98
C TYR A 77 0.18 11.36 26.73
N ARG A 78 0.01 12.48 27.44
CA ARG A 78 -1.23 12.77 28.17
C ARG A 78 -2.40 13.01 27.23
N ALA A 79 -2.22 13.77 26.16
CA ALA A 79 -3.28 14.13 25.22
C ALA A 79 -3.69 12.95 24.33
N PHE A 80 -2.75 12.15 23.83
CA PHE A 80 -3.04 11.14 22.80
C PHE A 80 -3.24 9.73 23.39
N PHE A 81 -2.60 9.39 24.51
CA PHE A 81 -2.61 8.02 25.06
C PHE A 81 -3.23 7.90 26.46
N ASN A 82 -3.59 9.03 27.07
CA ASN A 82 -4.20 9.07 28.40
C ASN A 82 -3.31 8.48 29.52
N ARG A 83 -2.00 8.69 29.39
CA ARG A 83 -1.00 8.20 30.35
C ARG A 83 0.22 9.11 30.40
N GLU A 84 1.03 8.94 31.45
CA GLU A 84 2.40 9.47 31.47
C GLU A 84 3.31 8.63 30.56
N PRO A 85 4.37 9.22 29.99
CA PRO A 85 5.38 8.44 29.30
C PRO A 85 6.10 7.49 30.26
N ASP A 86 6.46 6.32 29.76
CA ASP A 86 7.47 5.48 30.38
C ASP A 86 8.88 5.96 30.00
N ASP A 87 9.87 5.66 30.84
CA ASP A 87 11.26 6.13 30.66
C ASP A 87 11.86 5.72 29.31
N ALA A 88 11.49 4.54 28.80
CA ALA A 88 12.03 4.01 27.54
C ALA A 88 11.42 4.73 26.32
N GLY A 89 10.10 4.85 26.28
CA GLY A 89 9.38 5.58 25.22
C GLY A 89 9.78 7.05 25.17
N LEU A 90 9.87 7.71 26.33
CA LEU A 90 10.31 9.11 26.41
C LEU A 90 11.72 9.31 25.85
N LYS A 91 12.65 8.42 26.24
CA LYS A 91 14.03 8.46 25.75
C LYS A 91 14.11 8.27 24.24
N ALA A 92 13.36 7.32 23.68
CA ALA A 92 13.34 7.09 22.24
C ALA A 92 12.89 8.33 21.47
N TRP A 93 11.82 9.00 21.91
CA TRP A 93 11.34 10.22 21.28
C TRP A 93 12.30 11.41 21.43
N ILE A 94 12.97 11.54 22.57
CA ILE A 94 14.01 12.55 22.78
C ILE A 94 15.18 12.31 21.81
N ASP A 95 15.60 11.06 21.62
CA ASP A 95 16.70 10.73 20.69
C ASP A 95 16.36 11.14 19.24
N TYR A 96 15.10 11.05 18.80
CA TYR A 96 14.68 11.56 17.49
C TYR A 96 14.79 13.08 17.39
N LEU A 97 14.36 13.81 18.43
CA LEU A 97 14.47 15.27 18.49
C LEU A 97 15.93 15.73 18.54
N ASP A 98 16.79 15.03 19.28
CA ASP A 98 18.22 15.33 19.40
C ASP A 98 18.99 15.08 18.09
N ARG A 99 18.46 14.18 17.24
CA ARG A 99 18.95 13.94 15.87
C ARG A 99 18.36 14.92 14.84
N GLY A 100 17.67 15.96 15.27
CA GLY A 100 17.18 17.03 14.41
C GLY A 100 15.80 16.80 13.79
N ARG A 101 15.08 15.73 14.16
CA ARG A 101 13.68 15.56 13.73
C ARG A 101 12.79 16.65 14.32
N GLY A 102 11.86 17.16 13.52
CA GLY A 102 10.93 18.21 13.92
C GLY A 102 9.82 17.71 14.84
N ARG A 103 9.15 18.63 15.54
CA ARG A 103 7.98 18.29 16.39
C ARG A 103 6.79 17.77 15.61
N ASP A 104 6.73 18.08 14.32
CA ASP A 104 5.76 17.53 13.37
C ASP A 104 5.96 16.03 13.12
N PHE A 105 7.21 15.59 12.97
CA PHE A 105 7.57 14.18 12.89
C PHE A 105 7.17 13.43 14.16
N ILE A 106 7.48 14.02 15.33
CA ILE A 106 7.08 13.45 16.62
C ILE A 106 5.56 13.38 16.73
N LEU A 107 4.85 14.46 16.41
CA LEU A 107 3.37 14.48 16.48
C LEU A 107 2.75 13.40 15.60
N ASN A 108 3.27 13.19 14.38
CA ASN A 108 2.82 12.11 13.52
C ASN A 108 3.04 10.73 14.19
N GLY A 109 4.12 10.56 14.97
CA GLY A 109 4.36 9.44 15.92
C GLY A 109 3.11 9.04 16.69
N PHE A 110 2.52 10.03 17.35
CA PHE A 110 1.38 9.84 18.23
C PHE A 110 0.07 9.70 17.44
N LEU A 111 -0.09 10.45 16.35
CA LEU A 111 -1.31 10.45 15.52
C LEU A 111 -1.59 9.12 14.82
N TYR A 112 -0.56 8.38 14.46
CA TYR A 112 -0.70 7.12 13.72
C TYR A 112 -0.49 5.88 14.60
N SER A 113 -0.36 6.05 15.92
CA SER A 113 -0.20 4.93 16.84
C SER A 113 -1.54 4.23 17.14
N GLN A 114 -1.47 2.93 17.45
CA GLN A 114 -2.64 2.17 17.90
C GLN A 114 -3.27 2.76 19.17
N GLU A 115 -2.49 3.41 20.05
CA GLU A 115 -2.99 4.03 21.27
C GLU A 115 -3.90 5.22 20.97
N PHE A 116 -3.56 6.06 19.98
CA PHE A 116 -4.43 7.16 19.56
C PHE A 116 -5.68 6.65 18.84
N TYR A 117 -5.56 5.60 18.04
CA TYR A 117 -6.72 4.93 17.42
C TYR A 117 -7.68 4.37 18.48
N ASN A 118 -7.13 3.76 19.54
CA ASN A 118 -7.92 3.27 20.68
C ASN A 118 -8.61 4.43 21.41
N LEU A 119 -7.88 5.53 21.68
CA LEU A 119 -8.46 6.73 22.26
C LEU A 119 -9.63 7.24 21.42
N CYS A 120 -9.45 7.43 20.10
CA CYS A 120 -10.51 7.91 19.23
C CYS A 120 -11.73 6.98 19.22
N ALA A 121 -11.51 5.66 19.26
CA ALA A 121 -12.57 4.67 19.36
C ALA A 121 -13.39 4.79 20.66
N GLU A 122 -12.77 5.15 21.79
CA GLU A 122 -13.48 5.41 23.07
C GLU A 122 -14.48 6.58 22.96
N TYR A 123 -14.15 7.57 22.13
CA TYR A 123 -15.00 8.75 21.89
C TYR A 123 -15.88 8.62 20.64
N GLY A 124 -15.80 7.50 19.91
CA GLY A 124 -16.54 7.29 18.66
C GLY A 124 -16.09 8.20 17.50
N ILE A 125 -14.83 8.62 17.52
CA ILE A 125 -14.24 9.55 16.55
C ILE A 125 -13.42 8.78 15.51
N GLU A 126 -13.52 9.18 14.24
CA GLU A 126 -12.62 8.70 13.20
C GLU A 126 -11.22 9.32 13.43
N PRO A 127 -10.17 8.51 13.65
CA PRO A 127 -8.86 9.00 14.09
C PRO A 127 -8.12 9.81 13.02
N THR A 128 -8.28 9.44 11.76
CA THR A 128 -7.65 10.07 10.58
C THR A 128 -8.68 10.14 9.44
N GLU A 129 -8.36 10.82 8.32
CA GLU A 129 -9.30 10.96 7.19
C GLU A 129 -9.95 9.63 6.79
N ARG A 130 -11.26 9.66 6.58
CA ARG A 130 -12.07 8.47 6.28
C ARG A 130 -11.85 8.00 4.84
N ASN A 131 -11.66 6.69 4.69
CA ASN A 131 -11.84 5.95 3.43
C ASN A 131 -13.20 6.32 2.79
N PRO A 132 -13.24 6.80 1.53
CA PRO A 132 -14.47 7.27 0.87
C PRO A 132 -15.58 6.21 0.71
N ASN A 133 -15.33 4.94 1.05
CA ASN A 133 -16.26 3.84 0.78
C ASN A 133 -17.20 3.46 1.94
N LYS A 134 -17.18 4.14 3.09
CA LYS A 134 -17.96 3.72 4.27
C LYS A 134 -19.29 4.48 4.46
N ASP A 135 -19.61 5.48 3.63
CA ASP A 135 -20.85 6.29 3.71
C ASP A 135 -21.59 6.45 2.38
N TYR A 136 -21.63 5.39 1.56
CA TYR A 136 -22.58 5.35 0.45
C TYR A 136 -24.01 5.24 0.98
N VAL A 137 -24.67 6.38 1.17
CA VAL A 137 -26.13 6.48 1.16
C VAL A 137 -26.52 6.76 -0.29
N PRO A 138 -27.34 5.90 -0.95
CA PRO A 138 -27.75 6.13 -2.33
C PRO A 138 -28.47 7.48 -2.42
N VAL A 139 -27.92 8.41 -3.21
CA VAL A 139 -28.66 9.58 -3.66
C VAL A 139 -29.54 9.11 -4.81
N ASP A 140 -30.84 9.27 -4.64
CA ASP A 140 -31.85 9.00 -5.67
C ASP A 140 -31.66 10.04 -6.80
N ASP A 141 -30.90 9.68 -7.84
CA ASP A 141 -30.68 10.53 -9.01
C ASP A 141 -31.84 10.38 -9.98
N ASN A 142 -32.68 11.41 -10.02
CA ASN A 142 -33.68 11.56 -11.05
C ASN A 142 -33.57 12.92 -11.74
N THR A 143 -32.39 13.24 -12.27
CA THR A 143 -32.23 14.37 -13.18
C THR A 143 -31.52 14.01 -14.48
N THR A 144 -32.32 13.93 -15.53
CA THR A 144 -31.91 13.80 -16.93
C THR A 144 -30.98 14.94 -17.35
N VAL A 145 -29.76 14.62 -17.77
CA VAL A 145 -28.88 15.56 -18.47
C VAL A 145 -28.73 15.11 -19.92
N THR A 146 -29.15 15.96 -20.85
CA THR A 146 -29.00 15.77 -22.30
C THR A 146 -27.54 15.98 -22.75
N PRO A 147 -27.06 15.32 -23.83
CA PRO A 147 -25.66 15.37 -24.23
C PRO A 147 -25.32 16.70 -24.92
N VAL A 148 -24.20 17.31 -24.52
CA VAL A 148 -23.56 18.39 -25.27
C VAL A 148 -22.45 17.77 -26.11
N GLU A 149 -22.64 17.78 -27.44
CA GLU A 149 -21.56 17.53 -28.38
C GLU A 149 -20.52 18.65 -28.26
N ASN A 150 -19.23 18.31 -28.18
CA ASN A 150 -18.18 19.21 -28.62
C ASN A 150 -17.03 18.45 -29.28
N ASN A 151 -17.07 18.52 -30.59
CA ASN A 151 -15.97 18.27 -31.52
C ASN A 151 -14.77 19.15 -31.14
N THR A 152 -13.66 18.53 -30.73
CA THR A 152 -12.37 19.25 -30.67
C THR A 152 -11.28 18.34 -31.22
N THR A 153 -10.69 18.78 -32.32
CA THR A 153 -9.50 18.20 -32.95
C THR A 153 -8.36 18.14 -31.93
N VAL A 154 -7.95 16.93 -31.57
CA VAL A 154 -6.82 16.67 -30.69
C VAL A 154 -5.53 16.92 -31.48
N THR A 155 -4.86 18.04 -31.22
CA THR A 155 -3.43 18.16 -31.51
C THR A 155 -2.65 17.25 -30.54
N PRO A 156 -1.62 16.51 -30.99
CA PRO A 156 -0.86 15.64 -30.11
C PRO A 156 -0.14 16.50 -29.07
N ILE A 157 -0.52 16.34 -27.80
CA ILE A 157 0.27 16.87 -26.69
C ILE A 157 1.54 16.02 -26.66
N LYS A 158 2.64 16.63 -27.08
CA LYS A 158 3.98 16.09 -26.92
C LYS A 158 4.36 16.28 -25.45
N ASP A 159 4.47 15.15 -24.75
CA ASP A 159 5.31 14.97 -23.56
C ASP A 159 4.90 15.76 -22.29
N SER A 160 3.84 15.27 -21.64
CA SER A 160 3.70 15.40 -20.19
C SER A 160 4.14 14.07 -19.61
N THR A 161 5.31 14.01 -18.97
CA THR A 161 5.81 12.84 -18.23
C THR A 161 4.75 12.39 -17.23
N ILE A 162 4.01 11.33 -17.54
CA ILE A 162 3.06 10.73 -16.61
C ILE A 162 3.90 10.04 -15.53
N THR A 163 4.05 10.68 -14.38
CA THR A 163 4.63 10.05 -13.20
C THR A 163 3.69 8.91 -12.77
N LEU A 164 4.21 7.68 -12.77
CA LEU A 164 3.53 6.51 -12.28
C LEU A 164 3.16 6.68 -10.81
N LYS A 165 1.87 6.52 -10.52
CA LYS A 165 1.33 6.56 -9.17
C LYS A 165 1.44 5.17 -8.53
N ILE A 166 2.27 5.06 -7.50
CA ILE A 166 2.37 3.86 -6.68
C ILE A 166 1.16 3.82 -5.75
N LYS A 167 0.48 2.67 -5.65
CA LYS A 167 -0.68 2.50 -4.77
C LYS A 167 -0.21 2.42 -3.32
N LYS A 168 -0.97 2.99 -2.40
CA LYS A 168 -0.88 2.58 -1.00
C LYS A 168 -1.14 1.08 -0.88
N THR A 169 -0.52 0.44 0.11
CA THR A 169 -0.74 -0.97 0.43
C THR A 169 -2.11 -1.21 1.08
N GLY A 170 -2.74 -0.12 1.55
CA GLY A 170 -3.94 -0.12 2.35
C GLY A 170 -3.64 -0.20 3.85
N GLN A 171 -2.45 -0.62 4.28
CA GLN A 171 -2.14 -0.78 5.70
C GLN A 171 -2.34 0.55 6.46
N THR A 172 -3.30 0.59 7.37
CA THR A 172 -3.58 1.77 8.22
C THR A 172 -3.15 1.57 9.67
N LEU A 173 -2.93 0.32 10.08
CA LEU A 173 -2.45 0.00 11.42
C LEU A 173 -0.92 0.03 11.42
N SER A 174 -0.36 0.96 12.19
CA SER A 174 1.07 0.98 12.50
C SER A 174 1.37 0.03 13.66
N TYR A 175 2.34 -0.86 13.46
CA TYR A 175 2.81 -1.81 14.47
C TYR A 175 4.07 -1.30 15.17
N ILE A 176 4.90 -0.51 14.46
CA ILE A 176 6.10 0.19 14.94
C ILE A 176 6.13 1.55 14.25
N ASP A 177 6.58 2.59 14.95
CA ASP A 177 6.74 3.92 14.38
C ASP A 177 7.54 3.88 13.06
N PHE A 178 7.14 4.71 12.09
CA PHE A 178 7.76 4.81 10.77
C PHE A 178 7.61 3.58 9.86
N ASP A 179 6.74 2.64 10.22
CA ASP A 179 6.33 1.57 9.32
C ASP A 179 5.33 2.06 8.23
N ASP A 180 4.84 1.13 7.40
CA ASP A 180 3.92 1.49 6.31
C ASP A 180 2.54 1.94 6.82
N GLY A 181 2.09 1.42 7.98
CA GLY A 181 0.87 1.90 8.64
C GLY A 181 0.99 3.34 9.14
N TYR A 182 2.22 3.73 9.51
CA TYR A 182 2.56 5.10 9.89
C TYR A 182 2.60 6.04 8.68
N TYR A 183 3.40 5.70 7.65
CA TYR A 183 3.65 6.60 6.53
C TYR A 183 2.58 6.56 5.44
N GLN A 184 1.93 5.40 5.25
CA GLN A 184 0.87 5.14 4.27
C GLN A 184 1.21 5.69 2.87
N LYS A 185 2.42 5.42 2.39
CA LYS A 185 2.97 6.06 1.17
C LYS A 185 2.30 5.49 -0.07
N GLY A 186 2.06 6.39 -1.03
CA GLY A 186 1.39 6.09 -2.28
C GLY A 186 0.06 6.83 -2.42
N VAL A 187 -0.63 6.54 -3.52
CA VAL A 187 -1.93 7.07 -3.87
C VAL A 187 -3.00 6.05 -3.52
N GLU A 188 -4.16 6.51 -3.04
CA GLU A 188 -5.29 5.62 -2.78
C GLU A 188 -5.62 4.76 -4.02
N PRO A 189 -5.81 3.44 -3.85
CA PRO A 189 -6.31 2.61 -4.93
C PRO A 189 -7.67 3.14 -5.43
N SER A 190 -7.90 3.04 -6.74
CA SER A 190 -9.16 3.46 -7.34
C SER A 190 -9.71 2.35 -8.21
N TYR A 191 -10.80 1.73 -7.73
CA TYR A 191 -11.48 0.67 -8.44
C TYR A 191 -12.94 1.03 -8.72
N THR A 192 -13.42 0.66 -9.90
CA THR A 192 -14.82 0.83 -10.31
C THR A 192 -15.40 -0.50 -10.71
N ARG A 193 -16.38 -0.99 -9.94
CA ARG A 193 -17.11 -2.22 -10.22
C ARG A 193 -18.25 -1.96 -11.20
N ASN A 194 -18.38 -2.83 -12.20
CA ASN A 194 -19.56 -2.89 -13.05
C ASN A 194 -20.23 -4.27 -12.91
N SER A 195 -21.23 -4.34 -12.04
CA SER A 195 -21.96 -5.59 -11.77
C SER A 195 -22.85 -6.05 -12.92
N ALA A 196 -23.13 -5.20 -13.92
CA ALA A 196 -23.95 -5.61 -15.07
C ALA A 196 -23.18 -6.49 -16.06
N ILE A 197 -21.84 -6.38 -16.05
CA ILE A 197 -20.95 -7.16 -16.90
C ILE A 197 -19.88 -7.89 -16.09
N ASP A 198 -20.04 -8.00 -14.78
CA ASP A 198 -19.12 -8.70 -13.86
C ASP A 198 -17.64 -8.32 -14.04
N THR A 199 -17.33 -7.02 -14.11
CA THR A 199 -15.95 -6.52 -14.18
C THR A 199 -15.59 -5.54 -13.07
N VAL A 200 -14.29 -5.41 -12.82
CA VAL A 200 -13.70 -4.41 -11.93
C VAL A 200 -12.61 -3.65 -12.68
N THR A 201 -12.74 -2.34 -12.77
CA THR A 201 -11.76 -1.47 -13.42
C THR A 201 -10.80 -0.92 -12.39
N ASP A 202 -9.50 -1.07 -12.60
CA ASP A 202 -8.42 -0.38 -11.90
C ASP A 202 -8.12 0.94 -12.63
N ASN A 203 -8.68 2.02 -12.10
CA ASN A 203 -8.59 3.35 -12.71
C ASN A 203 -7.16 3.91 -12.67
N LEU A 204 -6.31 3.42 -11.75
CA LEU A 204 -4.94 3.91 -11.62
C LEU A 204 -4.01 3.27 -12.66
N ARG A 205 -4.27 2.00 -13.01
CA ARG A 205 -3.46 1.26 -13.98
C ARG A 205 -4.06 1.20 -15.37
N GLY A 206 -5.29 1.68 -15.53
CA GLY A 206 -5.99 1.55 -16.80
C GLY A 206 -6.13 0.09 -17.19
N LEU A 207 -6.45 -0.77 -16.21
CA LEU A 207 -6.71 -2.19 -16.41
C LEU A 207 -8.15 -2.50 -16.04
N MET A 208 -8.78 -3.42 -16.75
CA MET A 208 -10.07 -3.97 -16.39
C MET A 208 -9.94 -5.47 -16.15
N TRP A 209 -10.55 -5.95 -15.08
CA TRP A 209 -10.42 -7.30 -14.57
C TRP A 209 -11.76 -8.03 -14.63
N GLN A 210 -11.71 -9.30 -15.00
CA GLN A 210 -12.82 -10.24 -14.88
C GLN A 210 -13.17 -10.41 -13.40
N ASP A 211 -14.45 -10.38 -13.02
CA ASP A 211 -14.90 -10.62 -11.64
C ASP A 211 -16.26 -11.34 -11.55
N ASN A 212 -16.56 -12.22 -12.51
CA ASN A 212 -17.69 -13.15 -12.45
C ASN A 212 -17.36 -14.40 -11.63
N LEU A 213 -18.34 -15.28 -11.39
CA LEU A 213 -18.15 -16.52 -10.61
C LEU A 213 -17.05 -17.43 -11.18
N GLU A 214 -16.83 -17.42 -12.49
CA GLU A 214 -15.79 -18.23 -13.13
C GLU A 214 -14.37 -17.79 -12.71
N ALA A 215 -14.14 -16.51 -12.42
CA ALA A 215 -12.87 -16.04 -11.87
C ALA A 215 -12.56 -16.65 -10.48
N LYS A 216 -13.56 -17.22 -9.80
CA LYS A 216 -13.40 -17.96 -8.55
C LYS A 216 -13.20 -19.46 -8.77
N THR A 217 -13.88 -20.04 -9.76
CA THR A 217 -14.07 -21.51 -9.88
C THR A 217 -13.31 -22.16 -11.03
N VAL A 218 -13.03 -21.44 -12.12
CA VAL A 218 -12.35 -22.00 -13.28
C VAL A 218 -10.86 -22.17 -12.97
N THR A 219 -10.36 -23.38 -13.26
CA THR A 219 -8.94 -23.68 -13.20
C THR A 219 -8.45 -24.24 -14.53
N LYS A 220 -7.26 -23.83 -14.95
CA LYS A 220 -6.61 -24.25 -16.20
C LYS A 220 -5.09 -24.37 -16.01
N PRO A 221 -4.41 -25.19 -16.82
CA PRO A 221 -2.96 -25.28 -16.82
C PRO A 221 -2.31 -24.24 -17.75
N TRP A 222 -0.99 -24.08 -17.68
CA TRP A 222 -0.22 -23.33 -18.66
C TRP A 222 -0.12 -24.10 -19.99
N LEU A 223 0.17 -25.39 -19.91
CA LEU A 223 0.22 -26.34 -21.03
C LEU A 223 -0.72 -27.50 -20.75
N THR A 224 -1.36 -28.04 -21.77
CA THR A 224 -2.01 -29.36 -21.64
C THR A 224 -0.99 -30.43 -21.25
N GLU A 225 -1.45 -31.56 -20.70
CA GLU A 225 -0.55 -32.67 -20.33
C GLU A 225 0.29 -33.17 -21.51
N GLU A 226 -0.26 -33.15 -22.72
CA GLU A 226 0.45 -33.56 -23.94
C GLU A 226 1.54 -32.55 -24.32
N GLN A 227 1.21 -31.26 -24.33
CA GLN A 227 2.17 -30.20 -24.60
C GLN A 227 3.28 -30.14 -23.55
N ALA A 228 2.96 -30.41 -22.28
CA ALA A 228 3.96 -30.48 -21.21
C ALA A 228 5.00 -31.59 -21.49
N LYS A 229 4.58 -32.77 -21.94
CA LYS A 229 5.50 -33.86 -22.35
C LYS A 229 6.36 -33.48 -23.56
N ILE A 230 5.79 -32.77 -24.53
CA ILE A 230 6.54 -32.28 -25.70
C ILE A 230 7.58 -31.23 -25.27
N CYS A 231 7.19 -30.35 -24.35
CA CYS A 231 8.02 -29.33 -23.74
C CYS A 231 9.17 -29.92 -22.90
N GLU A 232 8.92 -30.99 -22.15
CA GLU A 232 9.96 -31.78 -21.46
C GLU A 232 10.99 -32.36 -22.43
N ALA A 233 10.53 -32.89 -23.57
CA ALA A 233 11.42 -33.47 -24.58
C ALA A 233 12.22 -32.41 -25.37
N ASN A 234 11.63 -31.23 -25.60
CA ASN A 234 12.29 -30.10 -26.25
C ASN A 234 11.68 -28.78 -25.76
N ILE A 235 12.47 -28.07 -24.95
CA ILE A 235 12.03 -26.85 -24.27
C ILE A 235 11.65 -25.68 -25.19
N GLN A 236 12.08 -25.70 -26.46
CA GLN A 236 11.64 -24.70 -27.44
C GLN A 236 10.14 -24.78 -27.73
N ASN A 237 9.51 -25.92 -27.42
CA ASN A 237 8.08 -26.16 -27.64
C ASN A 237 7.19 -25.73 -26.47
N CYS A 238 7.75 -25.21 -25.37
CA CYS A 238 7.00 -24.81 -24.18
C CYS A 238 6.19 -23.51 -24.33
N ASN A 239 6.08 -22.97 -25.54
CA ASN A 239 5.36 -21.74 -25.85
C ASN A 239 4.01 -22.01 -26.52
N ASP A 240 3.74 -23.24 -26.95
CA ASP A 240 2.43 -23.61 -27.47
C ASP A 240 1.43 -23.71 -26.33
N THR A 241 0.68 -22.65 -26.12
CA THR A 241 -0.38 -22.56 -25.10
C THR A 241 -1.76 -22.74 -25.72
N SER A 242 -1.87 -23.36 -26.90
CA SER A 242 -3.16 -23.67 -27.52
C SER A 242 -3.89 -24.81 -26.81
N GLY A 243 -5.18 -24.98 -27.09
CA GLY A 243 -6.01 -26.03 -26.48
C GLY A 243 -6.58 -25.59 -25.13
N ASP A 244 -6.85 -26.53 -24.24
CA ASP A 244 -7.50 -26.25 -22.95
C ASP A 244 -6.51 -25.69 -21.91
N THR A 245 -6.09 -24.43 -22.11
CA THR A 245 -5.11 -23.73 -21.27
C THR A 245 -5.69 -22.44 -20.70
N ALA A 246 -4.99 -21.88 -19.72
CA ALA A 246 -5.35 -20.59 -19.14
C ALA A 246 -5.23 -19.43 -20.16
N THR A 247 -4.28 -19.52 -21.10
CA THR A 247 -4.10 -18.51 -22.15
C THR A 247 -5.29 -18.52 -23.10
N THR A 248 -5.69 -19.71 -23.58
CA THR A 248 -6.85 -19.86 -24.47
C THR A 248 -8.13 -19.44 -23.77
N TYR A 249 -8.33 -19.83 -22.51
CA TYR A 249 -9.49 -19.40 -21.73
C TYR A 249 -9.63 -17.87 -21.69
N CYS A 250 -8.53 -17.15 -21.45
CA CYS A 250 -8.59 -15.69 -21.45
C CYS A 250 -8.77 -15.10 -22.85
N SER A 251 -8.16 -15.65 -23.90
CA SER A 251 -8.36 -15.12 -25.26
C SER A 251 -9.77 -15.36 -25.79
N ASP A 252 -10.44 -16.41 -25.33
CA ASP A 252 -11.79 -16.78 -25.75
C ASP A 252 -12.87 -16.11 -24.89
N LEU A 253 -12.49 -15.41 -23.81
CA LEU A 253 -13.41 -14.73 -22.92
C LEU A 253 -14.10 -13.56 -23.62
N THR A 254 -15.41 -13.44 -23.46
CA THR A 254 -16.25 -12.42 -24.14
C THR A 254 -17.11 -11.59 -23.17
N ILE A 255 -16.75 -11.57 -21.88
CA ILE A 255 -17.50 -10.87 -20.84
C ILE A 255 -17.51 -9.36 -21.11
N GLY A 256 -18.70 -8.76 -21.02
CA GLY A 256 -18.90 -7.33 -21.28
C GLY A 256 -18.74 -6.93 -22.74
N GLU A 257 -18.91 -7.88 -23.68
CA GLU A 257 -18.73 -7.68 -25.13
C GLU A 257 -17.29 -7.31 -25.54
N TYR A 258 -16.32 -7.66 -24.69
CA TYR A 258 -14.89 -7.45 -24.96
C TYR A 258 -14.20 -8.77 -25.31
N GLU A 259 -13.34 -8.75 -26.33
CA GLU A 259 -12.66 -9.94 -26.88
C GLU A 259 -11.13 -9.86 -26.77
N ASP A 260 -10.61 -8.83 -26.08
CA ASP A 260 -9.18 -8.52 -25.92
C ASP A 260 -8.66 -8.89 -24.52
N TRP A 261 -9.30 -9.87 -23.87
CA TRP A 261 -8.90 -10.40 -22.58
C TRP A 261 -7.61 -11.21 -22.69
N ARG A 262 -6.77 -11.10 -21.66
CA ARG A 262 -5.48 -11.80 -21.57
C ARG A 262 -5.19 -12.27 -20.15
N LEU A 263 -4.23 -13.19 -20.03
CA LEU A 263 -3.67 -13.54 -18.73
C LEU A 263 -2.89 -12.36 -18.14
N PRO A 264 -3.07 -12.05 -16.84
CA PRO A 264 -2.33 -11.03 -16.15
C PRO A 264 -0.88 -11.46 -15.91
N THR A 265 0.02 -10.50 -15.85
CA THR A 265 1.40 -10.71 -15.40
C THR A 265 1.45 -10.90 -13.87
N VAL A 266 2.56 -11.42 -13.36
CA VAL A 266 2.81 -11.49 -11.91
C VAL A 266 2.67 -10.11 -11.27
N LYS A 267 3.21 -9.06 -11.90
CA LYS A 267 3.16 -7.71 -11.36
C LYS A 267 1.73 -7.16 -11.28
N GLU A 268 0.91 -7.41 -12.30
CA GLU A 268 -0.51 -7.02 -12.29
C GLU A 268 -1.28 -7.76 -11.18
N LEU A 269 -1.04 -9.06 -10.99
CA LEU A 269 -1.68 -9.83 -9.91
C LEU A 269 -1.24 -9.39 -8.51
N LEU A 270 0.02 -8.99 -8.33
CA LEU A 270 0.52 -8.51 -7.05
C LEU A 270 0.00 -7.11 -6.73
N ASP A 271 -0.20 -6.28 -7.75
CA ASP A 271 -0.65 -4.90 -7.60
C ASP A 271 -2.12 -4.76 -7.17
N VAL A 272 -2.92 -5.80 -7.39
CA VAL A 272 -4.31 -5.84 -6.92
C VAL A 272 -4.45 -6.33 -5.48
N ALA A 273 -3.34 -6.75 -4.85
CA ALA A 273 -3.34 -7.22 -3.47
C ALA A 273 -3.65 -6.07 -2.49
N ASP A 274 -4.49 -6.37 -1.49
CA ASP A 274 -4.80 -5.49 -0.38
C ASP A 274 -4.18 -6.04 0.91
N PHE A 275 -3.35 -5.24 1.57
CA PHE A 275 -2.60 -5.62 2.76
C PHE A 275 -3.32 -5.29 4.08
N THR A 276 -4.52 -4.68 4.04
CA THR A 276 -5.40 -4.47 5.22
C THR A 276 -6.05 -5.76 5.72
N GLY A 277 -6.06 -6.79 4.87
CA GLY A 277 -6.81 -8.00 5.09
C GLY A 277 -8.29 -7.94 4.72
N SER A 278 -8.77 -6.81 4.21
CA SER A 278 -10.11 -6.66 3.66
C SER A 278 -10.03 -6.68 2.14
N ASN A 279 -9.77 -7.84 1.53
CA ASN A 279 -9.65 -7.96 0.06
C ASN A 279 -11.01 -7.71 -0.63
N SER A 280 -11.41 -6.43 -0.68
CA SER A 280 -12.75 -5.94 -0.96
C SER A 280 -12.93 -5.51 -2.42
N ASN A 281 -11.84 -5.44 -3.18
CA ASN A 281 -11.86 -4.95 -4.56
C ASN A 281 -12.51 -5.97 -5.52
N PHE A 282 -12.46 -7.27 -5.20
CA PHE A 282 -13.01 -8.35 -6.01
C PHE A 282 -14.03 -9.17 -5.22
N ASN A 283 -15.18 -9.45 -5.83
CA ASN A 283 -16.24 -10.26 -5.22
C ASN A 283 -15.96 -11.76 -5.40
N ASN A 284 -15.30 -12.12 -6.49
CA ASN A 284 -15.11 -13.52 -6.88
C ASN A 284 -13.63 -13.92 -6.83
N ASN A 285 -13.01 -13.81 -5.66
CA ASN A 285 -11.67 -14.36 -5.42
C ASN A 285 -11.70 -15.88 -5.22
N SER A 286 -10.73 -16.55 -5.82
CA SER A 286 -10.48 -17.98 -5.68
C SER A 286 -9.68 -18.27 -4.43
N ASP A 287 -9.92 -19.44 -3.84
CA ASP A 287 -9.10 -19.98 -2.75
C ASP A 287 -7.77 -20.58 -3.28
N TYR A 288 -7.63 -20.72 -4.59
CA TYR A 288 -6.43 -21.22 -5.28
C TYR A 288 -5.59 -20.09 -5.87
N SER A 289 -4.31 -20.37 -6.12
CA SER A 289 -3.40 -19.43 -6.79
C SER A 289 -3.81 -19.15 -8.23
N TYR A 290 -3.78 -17.87 -8.60
CA TYR A 290 -4.02 -17.39 -9.96
C TYR A 290 -2.79 -17.58 -10.83
N ILE A 291 -2.95 -18.23 -11.98
CA ILE A 291 -1.88 -18.36 -12.96
C ILE A 291 -1.56 -17.02 -13.62
N SER A 292 -0.29 -16.81 -13.94
CA SER A 292 0.17 -15.60 -14.61
C SER A 292 0.77 -15.89 -15.98
N SER A 293 0.82 -14.86 -16.84
CA SER A 293 1.59 -14.89 -18.09
C SER A 293 3.10 -14.76 -17.89
N SER A 294 3.56 -14.54 -16.65
CA SER A 294 4.99 -14.41 -16.35
C SER A 294 5.66 -15.77 -16.23
N LYS A 295 6.24 -16.17 -17.36
CA LYS A 295 6.99 -17.41 -17.50
C LYS A 295 8.30 -17.39 -16.70
N TYR A 296 8.48 -18.38 -15.83
CA TYR A 296 9.79 -18.72 -15.27
C TYR A 296 10.28 -20.02 -15.92
N ILE A 297 10.91 -19.93 -17.09
CA ILE A 297 11.71 -21.06 -17.58
C ILE A 297 13.15 -20.82 -17.17
N ASP A 298 13.52 -21.43 -16.05
CA ASP A 298 14.82 -22.07 -15.99
C ASP A 298 14.68 -23.40 -16.73
N TYR A 299 15.52 -23.60 -17.75
CA TYR A 299 15.49 -24.75 -18.66
C TYR A 299 15.63 -26.12 -17.96
N SER A 300 15.83 -26.11 -16.63
CA SER A 300 15.93 -27.28 -15.76
C SER A 300 14.64 -27.65 -14.99
N THR A 301 13.59 -26.81 -14.92
CA THR A 301 12.50 -27.03 -13.92
C THR A 301 11.04 -26.95 -14.40
N LEU A 302 10.74 -26.44 -15.60
CA LEU A 302 9.38 -26.45 -16.20
C LEU A 302 8.26 -25.90 -15.29
N TYR A 303 8.51 -24.74 -14.69
CA TYR A 303 7.54 -24.08 -13.80
C TYR A 303 6.92 -22.83 -14.44
N ILE A 304 5.68 -22.53 -14.04
CA ILE A 304 5.00 -21.26 -14.33
C ILE A 304 4.75 -20.51 -13.02
N SER A 305 4.85 -19.18 -13.06
CA SER A 305 4.55 -18.36 -11.89
C SER A 305 3.04 -18.30 -11.67
N ASN A 306 2.62 -18.41 -10.42
CA ASN A 306 1.26 -18.14 -9.98
C ASN A 306 1.28 -17.20 -8.77
N VAL A 307 0.15 -16.58 -8.46
CA VAL A 307 -0.02 -15.65 -7.34
C VAL A 307 -1.24 -16.04 -6.54
N THR A 308 -1.06 -16.31 -5.25
CA THR A 308 -2.15 -16.47 -4.30
C THR A 308 -2.51 -15.10 -3.75
N LEU A 309 -3.78 -14.72 -3.88
CA LEU A 309 -4.33 -13.55 -3.19
C LEU A 309 -4.92 -14.04 -1.88
N PHE A 310 -4.28 -13.73 -0.76
CA PHE A 310 -4.76 -14.18 0.54
C PHE A 310 -5.79 -13.21 1.10
N ASN A 311 -6.87 -13.77 1.63
CA ASN A 311 -7.65 -13.05 2.62
C ASN A 311 -6.74 -12.84 3.84
N TYR A 312 -6.59 -11.59 4.31
CA TYR A 312 -5.82 -11.26 5.52
C TYR A 312 -4.28 -11.29 5.42
N MET A 313 -3.68 -11.57 4.25
CA MET A 313 -2.21 -11.67 4.11
C MET A 313 -1.65 -11.13 2.77
N GLY A 314 -2.32 -10.16 2.14
CA GLY A 314 -1.85 -9.60 0.87
C GLY A 314 -1.79 -10.65 -0.23
N ALA A 315 -0.63 -10.82 -0.85
CA ALA A 315 -0.42 -11.83 -1.90
C ALA A 315 0.93 -12.56 -1.75
N SER A 316 0.97 -13.84 -2.16
CA SER A 316 2.24 -14.56 -2.38
C SER A 316 2.42 -14.96 -3.84
N LYS A 317 3.62 -14.79 -4.38
CA LYS A 317 4.02 -15.45 -5.62
C LYS A 317 4.54 -16.86 -5.32
N SER A 318 4.14 -17.84 -6.11
CA SER A 318 4.62 -19.22 -6.06
C SER A 318 4.89 -19.74 -7.47
N TYR A 319 5.27 -21.02 -7.55
CA TYR A 319 5.53 -21.72 -8.80
C TYR A 319 4.71 -23.01 -8.84
N SER A 320 4.18 -23.34 -10.01
CA SER A 320 3.50 -24.61 -10.25
C SER A 320 3.99 -25.23 -11.54
N TYR A 321 3.93 -26.56 -11.62
CA TYR A 321 4.33 -27.26 -12.84
C TYR A 321 3.43 -26.81 -14.00
N VAL A 322 3.98 -26.72 -15.21
CA VAL A 322 3.26 -26.16 -16.38
C VAL A 322 1.93 -26.87 -16.69
N SER A 323 1.76 -28.14 -16.32
CA SER A 323 0.50 -28.88 -16.48
C SER A 323 -0.42 -28.83 -15.26
N ASN A 324 -0.02 -28.19 -14.16
CA ASN A 324 -0.87 -28.09 -12.97
C ASN A 324 -2.02 -27.11 -13.19
N LEU A 325 -3.20 -27.47 -12.71
CA LEU A 325 -4.36 -26.59 -12.70
C LEU A 325 -4.18 -25.47 -11.68
N ASN A 326 -4.43 -24.24 -12.11
CA ASN A 326 -4.40 -23.03 -11.31
C ASN A 326 -5.67 -22.21 -11.59
N ALA A 327 -6.10 -21.37 -10.66
CA ALA A 327 -7.22 -20.46 -10.90
C ALA A 327 -6.89 -19.49 -12.03
N VAL A 328 -7.92 -19.05 -12.76
CA VAL A 328 -7.76 -18.11 -13.87
C VAL A 328 -8.63 -16.87 -13.64
N ARG A 329 -8.00 -15.69 -13.68
CA ARG A 329 -8.66 -14.40 -13.77
C ARG A 329 -8.03 -13.63 -14.93
N CYS A 330 -8.85 -13.17 -15.86
CA CYS A 330 -8.38 -12.43 -17.02
C CYS A 330 -8.36 -10.92 -16.76
N VAL A 331 -7.48 -10.23 -17.46
CA VAL A 331 -7.33 -8.77 -17.45
C VAL A 331 -7.29 -8.26 -18.88
N ARG A 332 -7.67 -6.99 -19.09
CA ARG A 332 -7.52 -6.28 -20.36
C ARG A 332 -7.05 -4.85 -20.12
N ASP A 333 -6.40 -4.28 -21.12
CA ASP A 333 -5.89 -2.91 -21.10
C ASP A 333 -7.00 -1.94 -21.56
N ILE A 334 -7.37 -0.95 -20.75
CA ILE A 334 -8.32 0.11 -21.13
C ILE A 334 -7.62 1.43 -21.48
N SER A 335 -6.34 1.57 -21.13
CA SER A 335 -5.50 2.68 -21.56
C SER A 335 -4.04 2.23 -21.67
N THR A 336 -3.27 2.86 -22.54
CA THR A 336 -1.83 2.54 -22.71
C THR A 336 -0.92 3.25 -21.70
N ASN A 337 -1.48 4.02 -20.75
CA ASN A 337 -0.75 5.11 -20.09
C ASN A 337 0.10 4.74 -18.85
N THR A 338 0.23 3.46 -18.49
CA THR A 338 0.87 3.11 -17.21
C THR A 338 1.62 1.79 -17.24
N LYS A 339 2.20 1.42 -18.39
CA LYS A 339 3.14 0.29 -18.41
C LYS A 339 4.45 0.75 -17.78
N LEU A 340 4.80 0.14 -16.65
CA LEU A 340 6.10 0.33 -15.99
C LEU A 340 7.23 0.11 -17.00
N SER A 341 7.96 1.18 -17.29
CA SER A 341 9.21 1.11 -18.05
C SER A 341 10.37 1.08 -17.06
N ASN A 342 11.48 0.41 -17.39
CA ASN A 342 12.67 0.44 -16.54
C ASN A 342 13.46 1.71 -16.87
N ASP A 343 13.07 2.83 -16.26
CA ASP A 343 13.66 4.14 -16.51
C ASP A 343 14.25 4.70 -15.21
N PHE A 344 15.58 4.60 -15.09
CA PHE A 344 16.32 4.96 -13.90
C PHE A 344 17.53 5.83 -14.25
N THR A 345 17.80 6.81 -13.40
CA THR A 345 18.99 7.66 -13.48
C THR A 345 19.90 7.38 -12.28
N ARG A 346 21.11 6.88 -12.54
CA ARG A 346 22.12 6.64 -11.50
C ARG A 346 23.02 7.86 -11.28
N GLY A 347 23.03 8.39 -10.07
CA GLY A 347 24.02 9.36 -9.60
C GLY A 347 25.23 8.65 -8.98
N ALA A 348 26.21 8.27 -9.81
CA ALA A 348 27.37 7.49 -9.34
C ALA A 348 28.17 8.18 -8.21
N THR A 349 28.23 9.52 -8.20
CA THR A 349 28.90 10.29 -7.14
C THR A 349 28.04 10.52 -5.92
N THR A 350 26.72 10.45 -6.06
CA THR A 350 25.77 10.65 -4.95
C THR A 350 25.39 9.34 -4.27
N GLY A 351 25.61 8.20 -4.93
CA GLY A 351 25.12 6.90 -4.47
C GLY A 351 23.60 6.82 -4.48
N ILE A 352 22.92 7.57 -5.37
CA ILE A 352 21.46 7.62 -5.45
C ILE A 352 21.02 7.13 -6.83
N VAL A 353 20.01 6.27 -6.88
CA VAL A 353 19.29 5.89 -8.09
C VAL A 353 17.92 6.54 -8.09
N THR A 354 17.61 7.35 -9.09
CA THR A 354 16.27 7.95 -9.28
C THR A 354 15.45 7.08 -10.23
N ASP A 355 14.25 6.67 -9.82
CA ASP A 355 13.25 6.09 -10.70
C ASP A 355 12.49 7.23 -11.39
N ASN A 356 12.72 7.40 -12.68
CA ASN A 356 12.14 8.50 -13.46
C ASN A 356 10.63 8.30 -13.68
N ASN A 357 10.12 7.06 -13.53
CA ASN A 357 8.68 6.81 -13.64
C ASN A 357 7.96 7.25 -12.37
N THR A 358 8.50 6.94 -11.19
CA THR A 358 7.79 7.17 -9.92
C THR A 358 8.20 8.45 -9.22
N GLY A 359 9.35 9.02 -9.61
CA GLY A 359 10.00 10.13 -8.91
C GLY A 359 10.77 9.71 -7.66
N LEU A 360 10.68 8.45 -7.25
CA LEU A 360 11.36 7.96 -6.04
C LEU A 360 12.87 7.94 -6.24
N GLN A 361 13.59 8.23 -5.17
CA GLN A 361 15.03 8.09 -5.09
C GLN A 361 15.41 6.99 -4.11
N TRP A 362 16.35 6.17 -4.53
CA TRP A 362 16.74 4.94 -3.86
C TRP A 362 18.22 5.01 -3.48
N GLN A 363 18.52 4.46 -2.32
CA GLN A 363 19.88 4.26 -1.88
C GLN A 363 20.60 3.30 -2.83
N ASP A 364 21.74 3.74 -3.35
CA ASP A 364 22.71 2.93 -4.10
C ASP A 364 24.14 3.24 -3.60
N ALA A 365 24.28 3.16 -2.28
CA ALA A 365 25.55 3.14 -1.56
C ALA A 365 25.64 1.82 -0.79
N SER A 366 26.86 1.32 -0.56
CA SER A 366 27.09 0.02 0.07
C SER A 366 26.17 -0.21 1.28
N ILE A 367 25.41 -1.31 1.25
CA ILE A 367 24.57 -1.72 2.38
C ILE A 367 25.47 -2.01 3.58
N ASN A 368 25.30 -1.25 4.66
CA ASN A 368 26.01 -1.50 5.92
C ASN A 368 25.31 -2.57 6.80
N GLN A 369 24.08 -2.95 6.48
CA GLN A 369 23.22 -3.82 7.29
C GLN A 369 22.68 -4.98 6.44
N ASN A 370 23.32 -6.13 6.52
CA ASN A 370 22.78 -7.38 5.97
C ASN A 370 22.27 -8.24 7.12
N GLY A 371 21.09 -8.79 6.94
CA GLY A 371 20.54 -9.70 7.93
C GLY A 371 19.99 -8.98 9.16
N VAL A 372 19.16 -7.96 8.96
CA VAL A 372 18.49 -7.24 10.05
C VAL A 372 16.98 -7.49 10.06
N ASP A 373 16.37 -7.36 11.23
CA ASP A 373 14.91 -7.34 11.38
C ASP A 373 14.32 -5.97 10.98
N ALA A 374 12.99 -5.89 10.96
CA ALA A 374 12.29 -4.71 10.48
C ALA A 374 12.46 -3.47 11.36
N ASN A 375 12.60 -3.65 12.67
CA ASN A 375 12.77 -2.52 13.59
C ASN A 375 14.14 -1.89 13.34
N THR A 376 15.16 -2.73 13.27
CA THR A 376 16.53 -2.33 12.95
C THR A 376 16.62 -1.71 11.55
N ALA A 377 15.87 -2.23 10.57
CA ALA A 377 15.84 -1.68 9.21
C ALA A 377 15.16 -0.30 9.15
N ILE A 378 14.05 -0.12 9.88
CA ILE A 378 13.40 1.18 10.04
C ILE A 378 14.36 2.17 10.69
N GLU A 379 14.93 1.83 11.85
CA GLU A 379 15.88 2.69 12.57
C GLU A 379 17.09 3.07 11.69
N TYR A 380 17.58 2.12 10.90
CA TYR A 380 18.65 2.36 9.94
C TYR A 380 18.26 3.43 8.93
N CYS A 381 17.12 3.26 8.23
CA CYS A 381 16.70 4.23 7.22
C CYS A 381 16.33 5.59 7.82
N GLU A 382 15.66 5.61 8.97
CA GLU A 382 15.27 6.84 9.67
C GLU A 382 16.45 7.63 10.25
N SER A 383 17.63 7.01 10.37
CA SER A 383 18.88 7.69 10.74
C SER A 383 19.86 7.80 9.58
N PHE A 384 19.47 7.36 8.38
CA PHE A 384 20.36 7.32 7.23
C PHE A 384 20.50 8.71 6.62
N GLU A 385 21.75 9.09 6.36
CA GLU A 385 22.10 10.30 5.64
C GLU A 385 22.93 9.96 4.40
N LEU A 386 22.54 10.49 3.25
CA LEU A 386 23.26 10.28 2.00
C LEU A 386 23.16 11.50 1.09
N SER A 387 24.31 11.99 0.62
CA SER A 387 24.40 13.14 -0.27
C SER A 387 23.67 14.40 0.22
N GLY A 388 23.65 14.61 1.54
CA GLY A 388 23.00 15.77 2.18
C GLY A 388 21.49 15.62 2.40
N TYR A 389 20.93 14.44 2.11
CA TYR A 389 19.53 14.10 2.42
C TYR A 389 19.46 13.25 3.69
N ASP A 390 18.49 13.55 4.55
CA ASP A 390 18.22 12.91 5.84
C ASP A 390 16.75 12.41 5.95
N ASP A 391 15.98 12.46 4.87
CA ASP A 391 14.56 12.10 4.78
C ASP A 391 14.35 10.68 4.22
N TRP A 392 15.32 9.81 4.45
CA TRP A 392 15.28 8.41 4.05
C TRP A 392 14.35 7.59 4.95
N ARG A 393 13.66 6.62 4.36
CA ARG A 393 12.77 5.70 5.07
C ARG A 393 12.83 4.30 4.47
N LEU A 394 12.30 3.34 5.21
CA LEU A 394 12.12 1.99 4.69
C LEU A 394 10.94 1.96 3.68
N PRO A 395 11.14 1.45 2.46
CA PRO A 395 10.10 1.39 1.44
C PRO A 395 9.00 0.40 1.81
N ASN A 396 7.78 0.71 1.38
CA ASN A 396 6.69 -0.26 1.48
C ASN A 396 6.76 -1.30 0.34
N ILE A 397 5.94 -2.35 0.45
CA ILE A 397 5.98 -3.47 -0.49
C ILE A 397 5.59 -3.08 -1.92
N ASN A 398 4.77 -2.06 -2.12
CA ASN A 398 4.39 -1.58 -3.45
C ASN A 398 5.50 -0.75 -4.09
N GLU A 399 6.31 -0.07 -3.30
CA GLU A 399 7.48 0.67 -3.77
C GLU A 399 8.61 -0.26 -4.20
N ILE A 400 8.95 -1.28 -3.41
CA ILE A 400 10.02 -2.24 -3.77
C ILE A 400 9.74 -2.96 -5.11
N GLN A 401 8.47 -3.18 -5.44
CA GLN A 401 8.06 -3.76 -6.73
C GLN A 401 8.48 -2.95 -7.97
N THR A 402 8.78 -1.66 -7.79
CA THR A 402 9.17 -0.77 -8.87
C THR A 402 10.63 -0.95 -9.28
N ILE A 403 11.48 -1.40 -8.35
CA ILE A 403 12.93 -1.56 -8.56
C ILE A 403 13.40 -3.01 -8.72
N TYR A 404 12.50 -3.98 -8.53
CA TYR A 404 12.85 -5.39 -8.62
C TYR A 404 12.66 -5.97 -10.02
N ASP A 405 13.71 -6.64 -10.52
CA ASP A 405 13.71 -7.41 -11.75
C ASP A 405 13.27 -8.86 -11.50
N PHE A 406 11.97 -9.13 -11.71
CA PHE A 406 11.39 -10.47 -11.56
C PHE A 406 12.02 -11.53 -12.48
N LYS A 407 12.60 -11.12 -13.62
CA LYS A 407 13.23 -12.03 -14.56
C LYS A 407 14.57 -12.50 -14.02
N ASN A 408 15.39 -11.58 -13.53
CA ASN A 408 16.74 -11.86 -13.04
C ASN A 408 16.80 -12.16 -11.54
N ARG A 409 15.70 -12.00 -10.81
CA ARG A 409 15.59 -12.20 -9.36
C ARG A 409 16.54 -11.31 -8.56
N SER A 410 16.72 -10.08 -9.03
CA SER A 410 17.63 -9.09 -8.46
C SER A 410 17.01 -7.71 -8.54
N LEU A 411 17.69 -6.70 -8.00
CA LEU A 411 17.45 -5.33 -8.44
C LEU A 411 17.86 -5.18 -9.91
N PHE A 412 17.33 -4.15 -10.57
CA PHE A 412 17.83 -3.76 -11.88
C PHE A 412 19.32 -3.42 -11.81
N ASN A 413 20.06 -3.73 -12.87
CA ASN A 413 21.52 -3.57 -12.92
C ASN A 413 22.02 -2.12 -12.73
N VAL A 414 21.12 -1.14 -12.72
CA VAL A 414 21.43 0.26 -12.38
C VAL A 414 21.87 0.43 -10.92
N PHE A 415 21.48 -0.49 -10.04
CA PHE A 415 21.95 -0.57 -8.65
C PHE A 415 23.28 -1.32 -8.61
N GLU A 416 24.39 -0.59 -8.53
CA GLU A 416 25.73 -1.17 -8.62
C GLU A 416 26.37 -1.44 -7.26
N ASN A 417 25.91 -0.76 -6.20
CA ASN A 417 26.50 -0.82 -4.86
C ASN A 417 25.66 -1.64 -3.87
N ILE A 418 24.53 -2.17 -4.33
CA ILE A 418 23.60 -2.94 -3.50
C ILE A 418 23.76 -4.43 -3.77
N THR A 419 24.12 -5.19 -2.74
CA THR A 419 24.16 -6.65 -2.78
C THR A 419 23.04 -7.21 -1.90
N ILE A 420 22.13 -7.97 -2.50
CA ILE A 420 21.04 -8.65 -1.80
C ILE A 420 21.44 -10.09 -1.52
N ASN A 421 21.52 -10.47 -0.25
CA ASN A 421 21.91 -11.82 0.16
C ASN A 421 20.71 -12.75 0.38
N ASN A 422 19.63 -12.23 0.99
CA ASN A 422 18.42 -12.98 1.26
C ASN A 422 17.24 -12.36 0.49
N GLY A 423 16.80 -11.19 0.91
CA GLY A 423 15.77 -10.42 0.23
C GLY A 423 15.81 -8.96 0.66
N LEU A 424 14.85 -8.19 0.15
CA LEU A 424 14.65 -6.82 0.62
C LEU A 424 13.55 -6.80 1.68
N ILE A 425 13.86 -6.18 2.80
CA ILE A 425 12.92 -5.91 3.89
C ILE A 425 12.03 -4.73 3.54
N THR A 426 10.76 -4.80 3.93
CA THR A 426 9.76 -3.75 3.66
C THR A 426 9.18 -3.21 4.96
N SER A 427 8.67 -1.97 4.92
CA SER A 427 7.93 -1.38 6.04
C SER A 427 6.50 -1.92 6.16
N THR A 428 6.00 -2.64 5.15
CA THR A 428 4.67 -3.27 5.17
C THR A 428 4.69 -4.53 6.04
N LYS A 429 3.80 -4.57 7.02
CA LYS A 429 3.67 -5.70 7.95
C LYS A 429 2.56 -6.65 7.50
N ALA A 430 2.77 -7.95 7.72
CA ALA A 430 1.69 -8.91 7.58
C ALA A 430 0.84 -8.90 8.86
N GLY A 431 -0.48 -8.83 8.72
CA GLY A 431 -1.45 -8.72 9.83
C GLY A 431 -1.57 -9.95 10.73
N ILE A 432 -0.63 -10.90 10.69
CA ILE A 432 -0.62 -12.10 11.53
C ILE A 432 0.29 -11.86 12.75
N ASN A 433 -0.16 -12.28 13.93
CA ASN A 433 0.60 -12.23 15.19
C ASN A 433 1.18 -10.84 15.51
N ASN A 434 0.35 -9.80 15.57
CA ASN A 434 0.74 -8.42 15.97
C ASN A 434 1.85 -7.78 15.10
N GLY A 435 1.92 -8.05 13.79
CA GLY A 435 2.89 -7.38 12.90
C GLY A 435 4.34 -7.88 13.01
N ASN A 436 4.53 -9.06 13.62
CA ASN A 436 5.85 -9.69 13.77
C ASN A 436 6.45 -10.20 12.45
N TYR A 437 5.64 -10.27 11.39
CA TYR A 437 6.10 -10.69 10.09
C TYR A 437 6.09 -9.53 9.10
N ILE A 438 7.08 -9.54 8.23
CA ILE A 438 7.30 -8.56 7.18
C ILE A 438 7.12 -9.24 5.83
N TYR A 439 6.72 -8.48 4.83
CA TYR A 439 6.92 -8.93 3.47
C TYR A 439 8.38 -8.80 3.14
N GLU A 440 8.97 -9.90 2.71
CA GLU A 440 10.29 -9.91 2.13
C GLU A 440 10.21 -10.18 0.64
N TYR A 441 11.17 -9.61 -0.07
CA TYR A 441 11.36 -9.87 -1.47
C TYR A 441 12.50 -10.88 -1.68
N TYR A 442 12.20 -12.18 -1.62
CA TYR A 442 13.18 -13.29 -1.72
C TYR A 442 12.98 -14.10 -3.00
N ASN A 443 13.94 -14.13 -3.94
CA ASN A 443 13.83 -14.95 -5.18
C ASN A 443 12.49 -14.77 -5.94
N SER A 444 11.95 -13.55 -5.93
CA SER A 444 10.61 -13.21 -6.46
C SER A 444 9.41 -13.80 -5.71
N ILE A 445 9.61 -14.44 -4.56
CA ILE A 445 8.54 -14.94 -3.69
C ILE A 445 8.21 -13.85 -2.67
N TYR A 446 6.93 -13.53 -2.57
CA TYR A 446 6.35 -12.75 -1.50
C TYR A 446 6.06 -13.71 -0.35
N GLY A 447 6.74 -13.54 0.78
CA GLY A 447 6.54 -14.41 1.92
C GLY A 447 6.59 -13.65 3.24
N VAL A 448 5.93 -14.25 4.22
CA VAL A 448 5.77 -13.79 5.60
C VAL A 448 6.82 -14.55 6.41
N TYR A 449 7.93 -13.90 6.76
CA TYR A 449 9.08 -14.56 7.40
C TYR A 449 9.50 -13.92 8.72
N TYR A 450 10.06 -14.74 9.61
CA TYR A 450 10.97 -14.31 10.68
C TYR A 450 12.38 -14.28 10.11
N ALA A 451 12.66 -13.35 9.20
CA ALA A 451 13.94 -13.36 8.53
C ALA A 451 14.63 -12.00 8.58
N THR A 452 15.94 -12.15 8.60
CA THR A 452 16.93 -11.11 8.59
C THR A 452 17.28 -10.85 7.12
N SER A 453 16.98 -9.65 6.64
CA SER A 453 17.08 -9.30 5.22
C SER A 453 18.02 -8.13 4.97
N SER A 454 18.27 -7.84 3.69
CA SER A 454 19.03 -6.68 3.24
C SER A 454 18.13 -5.44 3.26
N VAL A 455 18.68 -4.29 3.65
CA VAL A 455 17.96 -3.01 3.70
C VAL A 455 18.30 -2.14 2.50
N ILE A 456 17.29 -1.52 1.91
CA ILE A 456 17.45 -0.41 0.97
C ILE A 456 16.51 0.71 1.40
N CYS A 457 17.01 1.93 1.50
CA CYS A 457 16.20 3.08 1.87
C CYS A 457 15.69 3.83 0.63
N VAL A 458 14.53 4.47 0.77
CA VAL A 458 13.87 5.26 -0.27
C VAL A 458 13.54 6.66 0.26
N ARG A 459 13.49 7.64 -0.65
CA ARG A 459 13.00 9.00 -0.39
C ARG A 459 12.17 9.52 -1.58
N ASN A 460 11.46 10.62 -1.36
CA ASN A 460 10.67 11.31 -2.38
C ASN A 460 11.43 12.47 -3.04
#